data_AF-A0A662R363-F1
#
_entry.id   AF-A0A662R363-F1
#
_cell.length_a   1.000
_cell.length_b   1.000
_cell.length_c   1.000
_cell.angle_alpha   90.00
_cell.angle_beta   90.00
_cell.angle_gamma   90.00
#
_symmetry.space_group_name_H-M   'P 1'
#
loop_
_entity.id
_entity.type
_entity.pdbx_description
1 polymer ?
#
loop_
_entity_poly.entity_id
_entity_poly.type
_entity_poly.pdbx_seq_one_letter_code
_entity_poly.pdbx_strand_id
1 'polypeptide(L)'
;MITSIEAILTAVVYLLGGAFILFIYEAYTHTHQKNLLMLSIGMFILIFGSNFDMLTGLVLSDYIEESTSRILALLIEIPGILIMLYSAIRS
;
A
#
# COMPACT_ATOMS: atom_id res chain seq x y z
N MET A 1 19.59 -3.70 9.07
CA MET A 1 19.14 -4.69 10.06
C MET A 1 17.77 -4.25 10.53
N ILE A 2 16.71 -4.95 10.15
CA ILE A 2 15.34 -4.59 10.54
C ILE A 2 15.18 -4.86 12.03
N THR A 3 14.69 -3.88 12.77
CA THR A 3 14.41 -4.02 14.20
C THR A 3 13.07 -4.71 14.42
N SER A 4 12.90 -5.39 15.55
CA SER A 4 11.62 -6.00 15.90
C SER A 4 10.47 -4.98 15.99
N ILE A 5 10.79 -3.73 16.33
CA ILE A 5 9.83 -2.63 16.41
C ILE A 5 9.33 -2.25 15.00
N GLU A 6 10.25 -2.10 14.05
CA GLU A 6 9.93 -1.84 12.63
C GLU A 6 9.00 -2.93 12.06
N ALA A 7 9.28 -4.20 12.32
CA ALA A 7 8.43 -5.30 11.88
C ALA A 7 7.00 -5.23 12.47
N ILE A 8 6.88 -4.92 13.76
CA ILE A 8 5.57 -4.75 14.42
C ILE A 8 4.82 -3.56 13.83
N LEU A 9 5.50 -2.42 13.62
CA LEU A 9 4.88 -1.24 13.02
C LEU A 9 4.39 -1.52 11.61
N THR A 10 5.15 -2.25 10.78
CA THR A 10 4.71 -2.66 9.45
C THR A 10 3.48 -3.56 9.48
N ALA A 11 3.44 -4.53 10.40
CA ALA A 11 2.25 -5.36 10.57
C ALA A 11 1.02 -4.52 10.97
N VAL A 12 1.19 -3.55 11.87
CA VAL A 12 0.13 -2.63 12.28
C VAL A 12 -0.33 -1.76 11.11
N VAL A 13 0.58 -1.22 10.30
CA VAL A 13 0.26 -0.43 9.11
C VAL A 13 -0.53 -1.25 8.10
N TYR A 14 -0.16 -2.51 7.86
CA TYR A 14 -0.92 -3.38 6.97
C TYR A 14 -2.32 -3.70 7.50
N LEU A 15 -2.48 -3.94 8.80
CA LEU A 15 -3.79 -4.20 9.40
C LEU A 15 -4.70 -2.97 9.35
N LEU A 16 -4.20 -1.82 9.78
CA LEU A 16 -4.96 -0.57 9.77
C LEU A 16 -5.27 -0.11 8.34
N GLY A 17 -4.28 -0.20 7.45
CA GLY A 17 -4.42 0.10 6.04
C GLY A 17 -5.45 -0.82 5.37
N GLY A 18 -5.39 -2.12 5.62
CA GLY A 18 -6.36 -3.10 5.15
C GLY A 18 -7.78 -2.82 5.64
N ALA A 19 -7.95 -2.52 6.93
CA ALA A 19 -9.25 -2.13 7.48
C ALA A 19 -9.80 -0.85 6.83
N PHE A 20 -8.94 0.15 6.59
CA PHE A 20 -9.33 1.39 5.92
C PHE A 20 -9.76 1.16 4.47
N ILE A 21 -9.05 0.31 3.73
CA ILE A 21 -9.41 -0.07 2.35
C ILE A 21 -10.79 -0.77 2.33
N LEU A 22 -11.06 -1.64 3.31
CA LEU A 22 -12.37 -2.29 3.43
C LEU A 22 -13.48 -1.28 3.69
N PHE A 23 -13.28 -0.27 4.54
CA PHE A 23 -14.27 0.78 4.76
C PHE A 23 -14.56 1.59 3.49
N ILE A 24 -13.53 1.93 2.70
CA ILE A 24 -13.73 2.61 1.42
C ILE A 24 -14.51 1.72 0.44
N TYR A 25 -14.16 0.43 0.39
CA TYR A 25 -14.85 -0.53 -0.46
C TYR A 25 -16.32 -0.73 -0.05
N GLU A 26 -16.61 -0.78 1.24
CA GLU A 26 -17.98 -0.84 1.75
C GLU A 26 -18.77 0.41 1.36
N ALA A 27 -18.19 1.61 1.52
CA ALA A 27 -18.78 2.86 1.03
C ALA A 27 -19.04 2.84 -0.49
N TYR A 28 -18.14 2.23 -1.28
CA TYR A 28 -18.37 1.97 -2.69
C TYR A 28 -19.58 1.06 -2.92
N THR A 29 -19.71 -0.05 -2.19
CA THR A 29 -20.86 -0.96 -2.35
C THR A 29 -22.20 -0.30 -2.02
N HIS A 30 -22.21 0.68 -1.13
CA HIS A 30 -23.42 1.45 -0.82
C HIS A 30 -23.74 2.54 -1.85
N THR A 31 -22.74 3.28 -2.32
CA THR A 31 -22.94 4.45 -3.20
C THR A 31 -22.81 4.14 -4.69
N HIS A 32 -22.20 3.02 -5.05
CA HIS A 32 -21.81 2.61 -6.40
C HIS A 32 -20.91 3.61 -7.15
N GLN A 33 -20.28 4.55 -6.44
CA GLN A 33 -19.37 5.53 -7.03
C GLN A 33 -18.04 4.87 -7.41
N LYS A 34 -17.78 4.70 -8.71
CA LYS A 34 -16.56 4.05 -9.23
C LYS A 34 -15.25 4.71 -8.75
N ASN A 35 -15.30 5.98 -8.38
CA ASN A 35 -14.16 6.69 -7.81
C ASN A 35 -13.73 6.06 -6.48
N LEU A 36 -14.67 5.71 -5.59
CA LEU A 36 -14.32 5.04 -4.33
C LEU A 36 -13.63 3.68 -4.54
N LEU A 37 -14.00 2.95 -5.60
CA LEU A 37 -13.30 1.71 -5.98
C LEU A 37 -11.86 1.99 -6.47
N MET A 38 -11.65 3.03 -7.27
CA MET A 38 -10.30 3.41 -7.70
C MET A 38 -9.46 3.90 -6.51
N LEU A 39 -10.07 4.64 -5.59
CA LEU A 39 -9.43 5.09 -4.35
C LEU A 39 -8.97 3.91 -3.49
N SER A 40 -9.80 2.89 -3.32
CA SER A 40 -9.45 1.70 -2.51
C SER A 40 -8.31 0.90 -3.15
N ILE A 41 -8.31 0.75 -4.48
CA ILE A 41 -7.21 0.12 -5.23
C ILE A 41 -5.92 0.93 -5.09
N GLY A 42 -5.99 2.25 -5.27
CA GLY A 42 -4.83 3.13 -5.13
C GLY A 42 -4.24 3.09 -3.71
N MET A 43 -5.10 3.12 -2.68
CA MET A 43 -4.70 2.96 -1.28
C MET A 43 -4.03 1.62 -1.00
N PHE A 44 -4.56 0.53 -1.56
CA PHE A 44 -3.93 -0.78 -1.44
C PHE A 44 -2.50 -0.79 -2.00
N ILE A 45 -2.33 -0.29 -3.22
CA ILE A 45 -1.03 -0.24 -3.89
C ILE A 45 -0.06 0.67 -3.11
N LEU A 46 -0.53 1.82 -2.62
CA LEU A 46 0.25 2.75 -1.81
C LEU A 46 0.75 2.10 -0.51
N ILE A 47 -0.15 1.52 0.28
CA ILE A 47 0.18 0.88 1.56
C ILE A 47 1.13 -0.30 1.33
N PHE A 48 0.89 -1.07 0.27
CA PHE A 48 1.76 -2.19 -0.09
C PHE A 48 3.17 -1.72 -0.49
N GLY A 49 3.27 -0.75 -1.40
CA GLY A 49 4.55 -0.20 -1.88
C GLY A 49 5.35 0.47 -0.77
N SER A 50 4.71 1.31 0.04
CA SER A 50 5.37 2.07 1.13
C SER A 50 5.99 1.21 2.23
N ASN A 51 5.61 -0.07 2.34
CA ASN A 51 6.15 -1.01 3.34
C ASN A 51 6.83 -2.23 2.69
N PHE A 52 7.03 -2.20 1.37
CA PHE A 52 7.56 -3.32 0.60
C PHE A 52 9.04 -3.59 0.93
N ASP A 53 9.82 -2.56 1.20
CA ASP A 53 11.21 -2.65 1.64
C ASP A 53 11.34 -3.40 2.98
N MET A 54 10.45 -3.13 3.94
CA MET A 54 10.40 -3.89 5.19
C MET A 54 9.96 -5.33 4.98
N LEU A 55 8.93 -5.57 4.16
CA LEU A 55 8.46 -6.92 3.86
C LEU A 55 9.57 -7.76 3.21
N THR A 56 10.27 -7.19 2.23
CA THR A 56 11.37 -7.85 1.53
C THR A 56 12.58 -8.04 2.45
N GLY A 57 12.93 -7.08 3.29
CA GLY A 57 14.01 -7.27 4.26
C GLY A 57 13.70 -8.28 5.36
N LEU A 58 12.42 -8.57 5.65
CA LEU A 58 12.00 -9.61 6.60
C LEU A 58 11.93 -11.01 6.00
N VAL A 59 11.52 -11.13 4.73
CA VAL A 59 11.17 -12.43 4.12
C VAL A 59 12.12 -12.81 2.97
N LEU A 60 12.75 -11.84 2.33
CA LEU A 60 13.48 -11.98 1.07
C LEU A 60 14.90 -11.39 1.14
N SER A 61 15.45 -11.18 2.34
CA SER A 61 16.76 -10.54 2.55
C SER A 61 17.90 -11.25 1.84
N ASP A 62 17.80 -12.57 1.66
CA ASP A 62 18.82 -13.39 1.01
C ASP A 62 18.73 -13.37 -0.53
N TYR A 63 17.63 -12.83 -1.08
CA TYR A 63 17.33 -12.87 -2.51
C TYR A 63 17.33 -11.48 -3.17
N ILE A 64 17.07 -10.42 -2.40
CA ILE A 64 16.89 -9.07 -2.91
C ILE A 64 17.77 -8.11 -2.13
N GLU A 65 18.64 -7.39 -2.84
CA GLU A 65 19.43 -6.31 -2.25
C GLU A 65 18.53 -5.16 -1.76
N GLU A 66 18.89 -4.55 -0.64
CA GLU A 66 18.15 -3.44 -0.02
C GLU A 66 17.90 -2.28 -1.01
N SER A 67 18.91 -1.95 -1.82
CA SER A 67 18.84 -0.94 -2.88
C SER A 67 17.73 -1.25 -3.91
N THR A 68 17.64 -2.51 -4.32
CA THR A 68 16.65 -2.99 -5.29
C THR A 68 15.25 -3.00 -4.68
N SER A 69 15.13 -3.43 -3.41
CA SER A 69 13.85 -3.41 -2.69
C SER A 69 13.25 -2.01 -2.62
N ARG A 70 14.07 -1.00 -2.37
CA ARG A 70 13.65 0.40 -2.27
C ARG A 70 13.22 0.97 -3.61
N ILE A 71 13.90 0.61 -4.69
CA ILE A 71 13.50 1.00 -6.05
C ILE A 71 12.14 0.36 -6.40
N LEU A 72 11.95 -0.92 -6.08
CA LEU A 72 10.69 -1.61 -6.31
C LEU A 72 9.55 -1.03 -5.47
N ALA A 73 9.81 -0.68 -4.20
CA ALA A 73 8.86 0.00 -3.33
C ALA A 73 8.34 1.29 -3.98
N LEU A 74 9.25 2.14 -4.48
CA LEU A 74 8.88 3.37 -5.18
C LEU A 74 8.11 3.12 -6.49
N LEU A 75 8.52 2.10 -7.26
CA LEU A 75 7.83 1.70 -8.49
C LEU A 75 6.41 1.19 -8.24
N ILE A 76 6.12 0.65 -7.06
CA ILE A 76 4.77 0.25 -6.65
C ILE A 76 4.00 1.46 -6.10
N GLU A 77 4.65 2.27 -5.25
CA GLU A 77 4.02 3.39 -4.56
C GLU A 77 3.53 4.48 -5.52
N ILE A 78 4.35 4.86 -6.52
CA ILE A 78 4.03 5.92 -7.48
C ILE A 78 2.72 5.62 -8.24
N PRO A 79 2.51 4.43 -8.85
CA PRO A 79 1.23 4.05 -9.44
C PRO A 79 0.06 4.14 -8.46
N GLY A 80 0.25 3.75 -7.20
CA GLY A 80 -0.79 3.89 -6.16
C GLY A 80 -1.24 5.33 -5.98
N ILE A 81 -0.28 6.26 -5.85
CA ILE A 81 -0.54 7.70 -5.76
C ILE A 81 -1.26 8.20 -7.02
N LEU A 82 -0.79 7.82 -8.22
CA LEU A 82 -1.40 8.25 -9.47
C LEU A 82 -2.86 7.79 -9.61
N ILE A 83 -3.17 6.55 -9.19
CA ILE A 83 -4.53 6.02 -9.18
C ILE A 83 -5.41 6.78 -8.18
N MET A 84 -4.89 7.09 -6.99
CA MET A 84 -5.62 7.88 -5.98
C MET A 84 -5.91 9.30 -6.48
N LEU A 85 -4.92 9.96 -7.09
CA LEU A 85 -5.10 11.30 -7.66
C LEU A 85 -6.12 11.29 -8.80
N TYR A 86 -6.03 10.31 -9.69
CA TYR A 86 -7.00 10.13 -10.76
C TYR A 86 -8.43 9.94 -10.22
N SER A 87 -8.57 9.13 -9.18
CA SER A 87 -9.84 8.92 -8.48
C SER A 87 -10.40 10.22 -7.89
N ALA A 88 -9.55 11.07 -7.33
CA ALA A 88 -9.97 12.34 -6.73
C ALA A 88 -10.37 13.38 -7.78
N ILE A 89 -9.68 13.42 -8.92
CA ILE A 89 -9.95 14.38 -10.01
C ILE A 89 -11.21 14.00 -10.80
N ARG A 90 -11.44 12.70 -11.02
CA ARG A 90 -12.63 12.19 -11.72
C ARG A 90 -13.87 12.11 -10.82
N SER A 91 -13.80 12.71 -9.62
CA SER A 91 -14.85 12.69 -8.59
C SER A 91 -16.17 13.29 -9.05
#